data_AF-A0A6S7IDN3-F1
#
_entry.id   AF-A0A6S7IDN3-F1
#
_cell.length_a   1.000
_cell.length_b   1.000
_cell.length_c   1.000
_cell.angle_alpha   90.00
_cell.angle_beta   90.00
_cell.angle_gamma   90.00
#
_symmetry.space_group_name_H-M   'P 1'
#
loop_
_entity.id
_entity.type
_entity.pdbx_description
1 polymer ?
#
loop_
_entity_poly.entity_id
_entity_poly.type
_entity_poly.pdbx_seq_one_letter_code
_entity_poly.pdbx_strand_id
1 'polypeptide(L)'
;MAGVQALKDNLQQQRDGYDVFFEQISEKAAVLSMVKEPTIPRPHKVLRRLHDGDAEQHHFESEKSMFRAQYFEAIDACLSELNRRFDEKSYEPLRQIEDAFLNAANRELFEFNDTLRKTYSNRIDFDQVTAELKLLPSLMRQCLPDVKRATSLDTEISVANNGQNRVILPSVVRLIQIYLLAPMSAASAERSFSVQRQIKSYLRNTMSERRYNNLLVLNIHKEKTDSIDLIKLAREFVQKNDRRLKYFGKF
;
A
#
# COMPACT_ATOMS: atom_id res chain seq x y z
N MET A 1 3.69 -13.80 -4.34
CA MET A 1 3.75 -12.68 -3.37
C MET A 1 4.93 -12.87 -2.43
N ALA A 2 6.10 -13.18 -2.99
CA ALA A 2 7.31 -13.52 -2.26
C ALA A 2 7.80 -12.33 -1.41
N GLY A 3 7.67 -11.10 -1.91
CA GLY A 3 8.03 -9.90 -1.16
C GLY A 3 7.18 -9.67 0.10
N VAL A 4 5.86 -9.93 0.02
CA VAL A 4 4.98 -9.80 1.19
C VAL A 4 5.26 -10.92 2.20
N GLN A 5 5.53 -12.13 1.73
CA GLN A 5 5.92 -13.22 2.64
C GLN A 5 7.26 -12.91 3.33
N ALA A 6 8.27 -12.46 2.58
CA ALA A 6 9.55 -12.05 3.16
C ALA A 6 9.39 -10.92 4.19
N LEU A 7 8.47 -9.98 3.97
CA LEU A 7 8.14 -8.94 4.96
C LEU A 7 7.47 -9.54 6.21
N LYS A 8 6.50 -10.45 6.05
CA LYS A 8 5.87 -11.15 7.19
C LYS A 8 6.92 -11.91 8.00
N ASP A 9 7.83 -12.62 7.34
CA ASP A 9 8.89 -13.38 7.97
C ASP A 9 9.88 -12.45 8.70
N ASN A 10 10.21 -11.29 8.11
CA ASN A 10 11.06 -10.29 8.75
C ASN A 10 10.41 -9.68 10.00
N LEU A 11 9.12 -9.35 9.93
CA LEU A 11 8.36 -8.84 11.09
C LEU A 11 8.25 -9.90 12.20
N GLN A 12 8.05 -11.16 11.83
CA GLN A 12 8.05 -12.26 12.79
C GLN A 12 9.43 -12.43 13.45
N GLN A 13 10.50 -12.37 12.67
CA GLN A 13 11.87 -12.41 13.20
C GLN A 13 12.16 -11.23 14.13
N GLN A 14 11.66 -10.03 13.81
CA GLN A 14 11.77 -8.85 14.67
C GLN A 14 10.99 -9.00 15.98
N ARG A 15 9.85 -9.68 15.95
CA ARG A 15 9.04 -10.02 17.13
C ARG A 15 9.78 -10.99 18.03
N ASP A 16 10.29 -12.07 17.45
CA ASP A 16 10.99 -13.12 18.18
C ASP A 16 12.36 -12.62 18.72
N GLY A 17 12.98 -11.66 18.03
CA GLY A 17 14.24 -11.01 18.41
C GLY A 17 14.11 -9.81 19.36
N TYR A 18 12.96 -9.62 20.03
CA TYR A 18 12.72 -8.45 20.88
C TYR A 18 13.78 -8.24 21.97
N ASP A 19 14.28 -9.32 22.58
CA ASP A 19 15.27 -9.21 23.67
C ASP A 19 16.56 -8.53 23.19
N VAL A 20 17.05 -8.92 22.02
CA VAL A 20 18.25 -8.33 21.40
C VAL A 20 18.01 -6.86 21.03
N PHE A 21 16.82 -6.55 20.51
CA PHE A 21 16.42 -5.18 20.18
C PHE A 21 16.38 -4.29 21.43
N PHE A 22 15.81 -4.79 22.52
CA PHE A 22 15.70 -4.05 23.78
C PHE A 22 17.08 -3.79 24.41
N GLU A 23 17.99 -4.76 24.38
CA GLU A 23 19.37 -4.61 24.85
C GLU A 23 20.12 -3.54 24.04
N GLN A 24 20.06 -3.61 22.71
CA GLN A 24 20.71 -2.61 21.84
C GLN A 24 20.18 -1.19 22.03
N ILE A 25 18.87 -1.03 22.26
CA ILE A 25 18.29 0.29 22.55
C ILE A 25 18.72 0.77 23.93
N SER A 26 18.76 -0.11 24.93
CA SER A 26 19.18 0.24 26.29
C SER A 26 20.63 0.71 26.32
N GLU A 27 21.52 0.04 25.59
CA GLU A 27 22.92 0.46 25.43
C GLU A 27 23.03 1.84 24.74
N LYS A 28 22.30 2.05 23.63
CA LYS A 28 22.28 3.33 22.92
C LYS A 28 21.70 4.46 23.78
N ALA A 29 20.67 4.18 24.56
CA ALA A 29 20.06 5.14 25.48
C ALA A 29 21.01 5.51 26.61
N ALA A 30 21.80 4.56 27.13
CA ALA A 30 22.82 4.84 28.15
C ALA A 30 23.93 5.79 27.66
N VAL A 31 24.28 5.74 26.36
CA VAL A 31 25.23 6.66 25.74
C VAL A 31 24.64 8.06 25.55
N LEU A 32 23.32 8.17 25.38
CA LEU A 32 22.60 9.42 25.20
C LEU A 32 22.19 9.99 26.56
N SER A 33 23.02 10.88 27.11
CA SER A 33 22.80 11.57 28.40
C SER A 33 21.51 12.41 28.52
N MET A 34 20.69 12.47 27.47
CA MET A 34 19.41 13.22 27.42
C MET A 34 18.17 12.32 27.57
N VAL A 35 18.31 11.00 27.66
CA VAL A 35 17.18 10.07 27.77
C VAL A 35 17.04 9.63 29.22
N LYS A 36 15.88 9.91 29.83
CA LYS A 36 15.56 9.38 31.17
C LYS A 36 15.37 7.87 31.07
N GLU A 37 15.79 7.16 32.12
CA GLU A 37 15.50 5.74 32.25
C GLU A 37 13.99 5.50 32.10
N PRO A 38 13.59 4.38 31.49
CA PRO A 38 12.19 4.06 31.38
C PRO A 38 11.59 3.98 32.78
N THR A 39 10.30 4.23 32.92
CA THR A 39 9.62 4.09 34.21
C THR A 39 8.20 3.65 33.93
N ILE A 40 7.70 2.70 34.73
CA ILE A 40 6.34 2.23 34.59
C ILE A 40 5.38 3.40 34.92
N PRO A 41 4.45 3.76 34.02
CA PRO A 41 3.47 4.80 34.31
C PRO A 41 2.68 4.46 35.57
N ARG A 42 2.39 5.47 36.38
CA ARG A 42 1.56 5.29 37.58
C ARG A 42 0.19 4.71 37.16
N PRO A 43 -0.27 3.59 37.74
CA PRO A 43 -1.57 3.03 37.40
C PRO A 43 -2.67 4.02 37.80
N HIS A 44 -3.59 4.28 36.88
CA HIS A 44 -4.79 5.07 37.14
C HIS A 44 -5.94 4.14 37.45
N LYS A 45 -6.65 4.41 38.55
CA LYS A 45 -7.86 3.67 38.89
C LYS A 45 -8.93 3.88 37.82
N VAL A 46 -9.31 2.81 37.13
CA VAL A 46 -10.41 2.81 36.15
C VAL A 46 -11.71 3.25 36.84
N LEU A 47 -12.49 4.10 36.17
CA LEU A 47 -13.79 4.56 36.65
C LEU A 47 -14.75 3.36 36.78
N ARG A 48 -15.50 3.26 37.89
CA ARG A 48 -16.42 2.13 38.17
C ARG A 48 -17.39 1.81 37.04
N ARG A 49 -17.81 2.80 36.25
CA ARG A 49 -18.71 2.64 35.10
C ARG A 49 -18.13 1.84 33.92
N LEU A 50 -16.81 1.65 33.89
CA LEU A 50 -16.06 0.92 32.87
C LEU A 50 -15.52 -0.42 33.41
N HIS A 51 -15.86 -0.78 34.65
CA HIS A 51 -15.46 -2.05 35.25
C HIS A 51 -16.37 -3.16 34.71
N ASP A 52 -15.88 -3.94 33.77
CA ASP A 52 -16.53 -5.15 33.28
C ASP A 52 -15.93 -6.35 34.04
N GLY A 53 -16.53 -6.72 35.18
CA GLY A 53 -16.12 -7.85 36.02
C GLY A 53 -15.23 -7.51 37.22
N ASP A 54 -14.91 -8.56 38.01
CA ASP A 54 -14.14 -8.51 39.27
C ASP A 54 -12.63 -8.77 39.09
N ALA A 55 -12.13 -8.82 37.84
CA ALA A 55 -10.72 -9.06 37.57
C ALA A 55 -9.85 -7.88 38.05
N GLU A 56 -8.69 -8.18 38.66
CA GLU A 56 -7.71 -7.15 38.99
C GLU A 56 -7.15 -6.49 37.72
N GLN A 57 -6.78 -5.21 37.83
CA GLN A 57 -6.14 -4.49 36.73
C GLN A 57 -4.81 -5.14 36.38
N HIS A 58 -4.52 -5.24 35.08
CA HIS A 58 -3.23 -5.74 34.62
C HIS A 58 -2.11 -4.75 35.00
N HIS A 59 -1.09 -5.24 35.70
CA HIS A 59 0.10 -4.48 36.06
C HIS A 59 1.32 -5.12 35.41
N PHE A 60 2.19 -4.31 34.82
CA PHE A 60 3.46 -4.80 34.29
C PHE A 60 4.46 -4.95 35.43
N GLU A 61 5.10 -6.12 35.51
CA GLU A 61 6.12 -6.41 36.53
C GLU A 61 7.44 -5.67 36.28
N SER A 62 7.72 -5.32 35.02
CA SER A 62 8.96 -4.66 34.60
C SER A 62 8.71 -3.74 33.41
N GLU A 63 9.52 -2.69 33.28
CA GLU A 63 9.56 -1.81 32.12
C GLU A 63 9.78 -2.59 30.82
N LYS A 64 10.68 -3.60 30.86
CA LYS A 64 10.95 -4.47 29.71
C LYS A 64 9.68 -5.21 29.27
N SER A 65 8.84 -5.64 30.22
CA SER A 65 7.57 -6.31 29.95
C SER A 65 6.53 -5.36 29.35
N MET A 66 6.47 -4.11 29.83
CA MET A 66 5.59 -3.08 29.28
C MET A 66 5.93 -2.74 27.83
N PHE A 67 7.20 -2.46 27.52
CA PHE A 67 7.63 -2.19 26.15
C PHE A 67 7.48 -3.40 25.24
N ARG A 68 7.65 -4.61 25.78
CA ARG A 68 7.43 -5.85 25.05
C ARG A 68 5.99 -5.96 24.58
N ALA A 69 5.04 -5.69 25.47
CA ALA A 69 3.62 -5.71 25.13
C ALA A 69 3.28 -4.68 24.03
N GLN A 70 3.76 -3.44 24.15
CA GLN A 70 3.53 -2.40 23.14
C GLN A 70 4.19 -2.73 21.79
N TYR A 71 5.41 -3.25 21.82
CA TYR A 71 6.15 -3.66 20.63
C TYR A 71 5.45 -4.82 19.91
N PHE A 72 5.00 -5.83 20.66
CA PHE A 72 4.24 -6.95 20.11
C PHE A 72 2.88 -6.51 19.58
N GLU A 73 2.17 -5.64 20.28
CA GLU A 73 0.90 -5.08 19.79
C GLU A 73 1.10 -4.37 18.44
N ALA A 74 2.16 -3.58 18.30
CA ALA A 74 2.47 -2.91 17.04
C ALA A 74 2.79 -3.91 15.91
N ILE A 75 3.65 -4.91 16.15
CA ILE A 75 3.99 -5.91 15.13
C ILE A 75 2.78 -6.78 14.79
N ASP A 76 2.03 -7.24 15.79
CA ASP A 76 0.86 -8.09 15.61
C ASP A 76 -0.24 -7.34 14.86
N ALA A 77 -0.43 -6.03 15.12
CA ALA A 77 -1.32 -5.19 14.33
C ALA A 77 -0.87 -5.08 12.87
N CYS A 78 0.43 -4.87 12.61
CA CYS A 78 0.97 -4.87 11.26
C CYS A 78 0.78 -6.21 10.54
N LEU A 79 1.11 -7.33 11.19
CA LEU A 79 0.94 -8.67 10.64
C LEU A 79 -0.53 -8.98 10.37
N SER A 80 -1.41 -8.63 11.30
CA SER A 80 -2.86 -8.78 11.15
C SER A 80 -3.38 -8.00 9.94
N GLU A 81 -2.97 -6.74 9.76
CA GLU A 81 -3.36 -5.95 8.60
C GLU A 81 -2.77 -6.49 7.29
N LEU A 82 -1.53 -6.99 7.29
CA LEU A 82 -0.94 -7.65 6.13
C LEU A 82 -1.72 -8.92 5.73
N ASN A 83 -2.09 -9.75 6.71
CA ASN A 83 -2.92 -10.93 6.47
C ASN A 83 -4.30 -10.51 5.95
N ARG A 84 -4.97 -9.57 6.63
CA ARG A 84 -6.29 -9.07 6.26
C ARG A 84 -6.32 -8.51 4.83
N ARG A 85 -5.26 -7.80 4.42
CA ARG A 85 -5.18 -7.18 3.09
C ARG A 85 -4.76 -8.17 2.01
N PHE A 86 -3.78 -9.03 2.25
CA PHE A 86 -3.15 -9.83 1.19
C PHE A 86 -3.57 -11.30 1.15
N ASP A 87 -4.26 -11.81 2.17
CA ASP A 87 -4.83 -13.18 2.16
C ASP A 87 -6.25 -13.24 1.58
N GLU A 88 -6.77 -12.09 1.13
CA GLU A 88 -8.04 -12.03 0.42
C GLU A 88 -7.93 -12.71 -0.96
N LYS A 89 -8.96 -13.49 -1.33
CA LYS A 89 -9.05 -14.18 -2.65
C LYS A 89 -8.90 -13.23 -3.84
N SER A 90 -9.14 -11.93 -3.65
CA SER A 90 -8.96 -10.88 -4.66
C SER A 90 -7.52 -10.73 -5.15
N TYR A 91 -6.51 -11.14 -4.36
CA TYR A 91 -5.09 -11.08 -4.75
C TYR A 91 -4.58 -12.38 -5.39
N GLU A 92 -5.40 -13.43 -5.45
CA GLU A 92 -5.06 -14.71 -6.06
C GLU A 92 -4.64 -14.58 -7.54
N PRO A 93 -5.28 -13.73 -8.38
CA PRO A 93 -4.82 -13.47 -9.74
C PRO A 93 -3.41 -12.85 -9.80
N LEU A 94 -3.05 -12.00 -8.83
CA LEU A 94 -1.73 -11.37 -8.78
C LEU A 94 -0.65 -12.36 -8.35
N ARG A 95 -0.97 -13.26 -7.41
CA ARG A 95 -0.08 -14.37 -7.03
C ARG A 95 0.22 -15.27 -8.22
N GLN A 96 -0.79 -15.66 -8.98
CA GLN A 96 -0.61 -16.47 -10.19
C GLN A 96 0.26 -15.79 -11.24
N ILE A 97 0.08 -14.48 -11.46
CA ILE A 97 0.94 -13.74 -12.38
C ILE A 97 2.38 -13.86 -11.91
N GLU A 98 2.66 -13.56 -10.64
CA GLU A 98 4.01 -13.64 -10.09
C GLU A 98 4.63 -15.04 -10.20
N ASP A 99 3.87 -16.09 -9.86
CA ASP A 99 4.32 -17.48 -9.97
C ASP A 99 4.60 -17.86 -11.44
N ALA A 100 3.76 -17.42 -12.38
CA ALA A 100 3.98 -17.67 -13.80
C ALA A 100 5.25 -17.00 -14.33
N PHE A 101 5.55 -15.77 -13.88
CA PHE A 101 6.78 -15.07 -14.24
C PHE A 101 8.02 -15.76 -13.66
N LEU A 102 7.99 -16.14 -12.38
CA LEU A 102 9.10 -16.82 -11.70
C LEU A 102 9.36 -18.21 -12.32
N ASN A 103 8.31 -18.98 -12.59
CA ASN A 103 8.42 -20.28 -13.24
C ASN A 103 8.95 -20.12 -14.67
N ALA A 104 8.41 -19.18 -15.45
CA ALA A 104 8.89 -18.90 -16.79
C ALA A 104 10.39 -18.55 -16.77
N ALA A 105 10.82 -17.61 -15.91
CA ALA A 105 12.20 -17.18 -15.76
C ALA A 105 13.15 -18.34 -15.40
N ASN A 106 12.70 -19.24 -14.52
CA ASN A 106 13.44 -20.43 -14.09
C ASN A 106 13.32 -21.64 -15.05
N ARG A 107 12.62 -21.48 -16.19
CA ARG A 107 12.35 -22.55 -17.19
C ARG A 107 11.51 -23.71 -16.66
N GLU A 108 10.67 -23.42 -15.67
CA GLU A 108 9.70 -24.33 -15.10
C GLU A 108 8.35 -24.18 -15.83
N LEU A 109 7.46 -25.16 -15.67
CA LEU A 109 6.13 -25.10 -16.28
C LEU A 109 5.29 -24.01 -15.60
N PHE A 110 4.55 -23.26 -16.41
CA PHE A 110 3.63 -22.23 -15.94
C PHE A 110 2.33 -22.29 -16.72
N GLU A 111 1.23 -22.01 -16.04
CA GLU A 111 -0.10 -21.93 -16.62
C GLU A 111 -0.86 -20.75 -16.02
N PHE A 112 -1.76 -20.19 -16.80
CA PHE A 112 -2.69 -19.15 -16.35
C PHE A 112 -4.06 -19.76 -16.17
N ASN A 113 -4.61 -19.64 -14.96
CA ASN A 113 -5.92 -20.19 -14.64
C ASN A 113 -7.03 -19.49 -15.43
N ASP A 114 -8.13 -20.21 -15.64
CA ASP A 114 -9.30 -19.71 -16.37
C ASP A 114 -9.89 -18.43 -15.78
N THR A 115 -9.81 -18.25 -14.46
CA THR A 115 -10.29 -17.04 -13.78
C THR A 115 -9.51 -15.80 -14.23
N LEU A 116 -8.18 -15.90 -14.31
CA LEU A 116 -7.33 -14.80 -14.77
C LEU A 116 -7.57 -14.51 -16.25
N ARG A 117 -7.67 -15.58 -17.06
CA ARG A 117 -7.99 -15.50 -18.49
C ARG A 117 -9.31 -14.78 -18.73
N LYS A 118 -10.36 -15.12 -17.98
CA LYS A 118 -11.68 -14.47 -18.07
C LYS A 118 -11.67 -13.02 -17.58
N THR A 119 -10.93 -12.72 -16.51
CA THR A 119 -10.89 -11.37 -15.91
C THR A 119 -10.23 -10.35 -16.84
N TYR A 120 -9.18 -10.77 -17.56
CA TYR A 120 -8.39 -9.87 -18.42
C TYR A 120 -8.49 -10.20 -19.92
N SER A 121 -9.43 -11.05 -20.35
CA SER A 121 -9.61 -11.48 -21.75
C SER A 121 -9.72 -10.31 -22.74
N ASN A 122 -10.40 -9.24 -22.34
CA ASN A 122 -10.61 -8.06 -23.20
C ASN A 122 -9.35 -7.16 -23.32
N ARG A 123 -8.31 -7.41 -22.51
CA ARG A 123 -7.14 -6.54 -22.40
C ARG A 123 -5.83 -7.24 -22.75
N ILE A 124 -5.78 -8.57 -22.64
CA ILE A 124 -4.58 -9.37 -22.77
C ILE A 124 -4.88 -10.62 -23.60
N ASP A 125 -4.05 -10.85 -24.61
CA ASP A 125 -3.96 -12.15 -25.29
C ASP A 125 -3.00 -13.05 -24.48
N PHE A 126 -3.57 -14.01 -23.75
CA PHE A 126 -2.79 -14.91 -22.91
C PHE A 126 -1.96 -15.93 -23.69
N ASP A 127 -2.32 -16.22 -24.94
CA ASP A 127 -1.55 -17.14 -25.77
C ASP A 127 -0.29 -16.43 -26.29
N GLN A 128 -0.43 -15.15 -26.65
CA GLN A 128 0.71 -14.28 -26.93
C GLN A 128 1.62 -14.10 -25.71
N VAL A 129 1.05 -13.84 -24.51
CA VAL A 129 1.84 -13.76 -23.26
C VAL A 129 2.60 -15.05 -23.02
N THR A 130 1.98 -16.21 -23.24
CA THR A 130 2.62 -17.51 -23.04
C THR A 130 3.79 -17.72 -23.99
N ALA A 131 3.66 -17.30 -25.26
CA ALA A 131 4.74 -17.34 -26.22
C ALA A 131 5.89 -16.38 -25.86
N GLU A 132 5.56 -15.15 -25.47
CA GLU A 132 6.52 -14.12 -25.06
C GLU A 132 7.27 -14.52 -23.77
N LEU A 133 6.59 -15.08 -22.76
CA LEU A 133 7.22 -15.55 -21.52
C LEU A 133 8.23 -16.67 -21.74
N LYS A 134 8.05 -17.51 -22.76
CA LYS A 134 9.07 -18.53 -23.13
C LYS A 134 10.37 -17.91 -23.64
N LEU A 135 10.34 -16.67 -24.13
CA LEU A 135 11.52 -15.93 -24.57
C LEU A 135 12.26 -15.25 -23.40
N LEU A 136 11.56 -15.02 -22.28
CA LEU A 136 12.07 -14.32 -21.11
C LEU A 136 13.40 -14.90 -20.58
N PRO A 137 13.58 -16.23 -20.41
CA PRO A 137 14.84 -16.79 -19.89
C PRO A 137 16.05 -16.53 -20.78
N SER A 138 15.84 -16.49 -22.10
CA SER A 138 16.90 -16.20 -23.07
C SER A 138 17.34 -14.74 -22.97
N LEU A 139 16.37 -13.83 -22.82
CA LEU A 139 16.63 -12.40 -22.62
C LEU A 139 17.29 -12.12 -21.26
N MET A 140 16.88 -12.84 -20.21
CA MET A 140 17.51 -12.73 -18.89
C MET A 140 18.98 -13.14 -18.93
N ARG A 141 19.33 -14.24 -19.62
CA ARG A 141 20.74 -14.64 -19.78
C ARG A 141 21.56 -13.62 -20.57
N GLN A 142 20.95 -12.96 -21.55
CA GLN A 142 21.62 -11.94 -22.35
C GLN A 142 21.85 -10.65 -21.56
N CYS A 143 20.87 -10.21 -20.76
CA CYS A 143 20.96 -8.98 -19.99
C CYS A 143 21.68 -9.14 -18.65
N LEU A 144 21.62 -10.32 -18.02
CA LEU A 144 22.08 -10.61 -16.67
C LEU A 144 22.73 -12.01 -16.61
N PRO A 145 23.97 -12.16 -17.11
CA PRO A 145 24.63 -13.47 -17.18
C PRO A 145 24.93 -14.09 -15.80
N ASP A 146 25.04 -13.28 -14.75
CA ASP A 146 25.39 -13.72 -13.40
C ASP A 146 24.20 -14.25 -12.58
N VAL A 147 22.96 -13.97 -13.02
CA VAL A 147 21.75 -14.38 -12.30
C VAL A 147 21.35 -15.80 -12.71
N LYS A 148 21.57 -16.76 -11.80
CA LYS A 148 21.27 -18.19 -12.04
C LYS A 148 19.82 -18.59 -11.80
N ARG A 149 19.15 -17.93 -10.86
CA ARG A 149 17.72 -18.14 -10.54
C ARG A 149 17.06 -16.81 -10.29
N ALA A 150 15.84 -16.65 -10.79
CA ALA A 150 15.03 -15.50 -10.50
C ALA A 150 14.27 -15.73 -9.19
N THR A 151 14.42 -14.79 -8.24
CA THR A 151 13.85 -14.89 -6.89
C THR A 151 12.86 -13.76 -6.57
N SER A 152 12.93 -12.65 -7.31
CA SER A 152 12.00 -11.52 -7.19
C SER A 152 11.68 -10.98 -8.58
N LEU A 153 10.39 -10.66 -8.76
CA LEU A 153 9.79 -10.09 -9.97
C LEU A 153 10.49 -8.80 -10.45
N ASP A 154 11.20 -8.10 -9.57
CA ASP A 154 11.97 -6.89 -9.91
C ASP A 154 13.01 -7.15 -11.02
N THR A 155 13.58 -8.35 -11.04
CA THR A 155 14.60 -8.73 -12.02
C THR A 155 13.98 -8.86 -13.41
N GLU A 156 12.83 -9.51 -13.49
CA GLU A 156 12.03 -9.72 -14.70
C GLU A 156 11.47 -8.39 -15.21
N ILE A 157 10.99 -7.53 -14.30
CA ILE A 157 10.50 -6.19 -14.64
C ILE A 157 11.63 -5.35 -15.24
N SER A 158 12.81 -5.36 -14.64
CA SER A 158 13.98 -4.64 -15.16
C SER A 158 14.35 -5.10 -16.58
N VAL A 159 14.40 -6.41 -16.79
CA VAL A 159 14.72 -7.00 -18.10
C VAL A 159 13.64 -6.68 -19.13
N ALA A 160 12.36 -6.81 -18.77
CA ALA A 160 11.23 -6.53 -19.66
C ALA A 160 11.08 -5.04 -20.00
N ASN A 161 11.50 -4.14 -19.09
CA ASN A 161 11.41 -2.70 -19.28
C ASN A 161 12.59 -2.12 -20.08
N ASN A 162 13.60 -2.93 -20.42
CA ASN A 162 14.65 -2.49 -21.34
C ASN A 162 14.04 -2.17 -22.72
N GLY A 163 14.41 -1.04 -23.31
CA GLY A 163 13.70 -0.46 -24.47
C GLY A 163 13.56 -1.40 -25.67
N GLN A 164 14.55 -2.26 -25.93
CA GLN A 164 14.50 -3.28 -26.99
C GLN A 164 13.59 -4.45 -26.60
N ASN A 165 13.68 -4.93 -25.35
CA ASN A 165 12.87 -6.04 -24.84
C ASN A 165 11.39 -5.68 -24.74
N ARG A 166 11.08 -4.40 -24.51
CA ARG A 166 9.70 -3.90 -24.47
C ARG A 166 8.97 -4.04 -25.82
N VAL A 167 9.71 -4.01 -26.93
CA VAL A 167 9.17 -4.22 -28.27
C VAL A 167 8.99 -5.71 -28.56
N ILE A 168 9.86 -6.55 -28.01
CA ILE A 168 9.83 -8.02 -28.16
C ILE A 168 8.73 -8.65 -27.29
N LEU A 169 8.46 -8.05 -26.13
CA LEU A 169 7.57 -8.56 -25.08
C LEU A 169 6.38 -7.61 -24.77
N PRO A 170 5.60 -7.14 -25.77
CA PRO A 170 4.57 -6.13 -25.55
C PRO A 170 3.44 -6.61 -24.63
N SER A 171 3.06 -7.89 -24.70
CA SER A 171 1.96 -8.46 -23.92
C SER A 171 2.39 -8.72 -22.48
N VAL A 172 3.61 -9.22 -22.30
CA VAL A 172 4.25 -9.40 -20.98
C VAL A 172 4.40 -8.07 -20.25
N VAL A 173 4.84 -7.01 -20.95
CA VAL A 173 4.93 -5.66 -20.36
C VAL A 173 3.56 -5.16 -19.93
N ARG A 174 2.51 -5.44 -20.71
CA ARG A 174 1.13 -5.08 -20.34
C ARG A 174 0.65 -5.85 -19.10
N LEU A 175 1.00 -7.12 -18.98
CA LEU A 175 0.69 -7.93 -17.81
C LEU A 175 1.43 -7.42 -16.56
N ILE A 176 2.71 -7.05 -16.69
CA ILE A 176 3.49 -6.39 -15.62
C ILE A 176 2.81 -5.09 -15.18
N GLN A 177 2.36 -4.26 -16.12
CA GLN A 177 1.67 -3.01 -15.79
C GLN A 177 0.42 -3.27 -14.96
N ILE A 178 -0.38 -4.29 -15.31
CA ILE A 178 -1.57 -4.66 -14.55
C ILE A 178 -1.20 -5.14 -13.15
N TYR A 179 -0.16 -5.97 -13.03
CA TYR A 179 0.36 -6.44 -11.75
C TYR A 179 0.77 -5.26 -10.84
N LEU A 180 1.52 -4.28 -11.37
CA LEU A 180 1.96 -3.10 -10.62
C LEU A 180 0.83 -2.12 -10.29
N LEU A 181 -0.16 -1.97 -11.18
CA LEU A 181 -1.28 -1.05 -11.01
C LEU A 181 -2.32 -1.56 -10.01
N ALA A 182 -2.48 -2.87 -9.87
CA ALA A 182 -3.50 -3.45 -9.00
C ALA A 182 -3.36 -3.01 -7.53
N PRO A 183 -2.21 -3.14 -6.84
CA PRO A 183 -2.05 -2.66 -5.47
C PRO A 183 -2.17 -1.14 -5.37
N MET A 184 -1.67 -0.40 -6.37
CA MET A 184 -1.80 1.06 -6.42
C MET A 184 -3.26 1.53 -6.52
N SER A 185 -4.10 0.77 -7.21
CA SER A 185 -5.52 1.08 -7.36
C SER A 185 -6.27 0.92 -6.03
N ALA A 186 -5.94 -0.12 -5.26
CA ALA A 186 -6.50 -0.34 -3.92
C ALA A 186 -6.11 0.80 -2.96
N ALA A 187 -4.83 1.18 -2.92
CA ALA A 187 -4.38 2.31 -2.09
C ALA A 187 -5.03 3.64 -2.50
N SER A 188 -5.25 3.85 -3.80
CA SER A 188 -5.93 5.05 -4.32
C SER A 188 -7.41 5.08 -3.94
N ALA A 189 -8.09 3.93 -3.96
CA ALA A 189 -9.46 3.80 -3.50
C ALA A 189 -9.58 4.08 -1.99
N GLU A 190 -8.70 3.49 -1.17
CA GLU A 190 -8.65 3.73 0.28
C GLU A 190 -8.40 5.21 0.62
N ARG A 191 -7.47 5.85 -0.08
CA ARG A 191 -7.23 7.31 0.04
C ARG A 191 -8.51 8.09 -0.26
N SER A 192 -9.21 7.75 -1.34
CA SER A 192 -10.45 8.41 -1.75
C SER A 192 -11.56 8.24 -0.69
N PHE A 193 -11.69 7.04 -0.10
CA PHE A 193 -12.65 6.78 0.97
C PHE A 193 -12.30 7.51 2.28
N SER A 194 -11.02 7.63 2.60
CA SER A 194 -10.55 8.42 3.75
C SER A 194 -10.93 9.90 3.60
N VAL A 195 -10.67 10.48 2.42
CA VAL A 195 -11.08 11.86 2.10
C VAL A 195 -12.59 12.01 2.14
N GLN A 196 -13.34 11.04 1.61
CA GLN A 196 -14.79 11.02 1.68
C GLN A 196 -15.31 11.12 3.12
N ARG A 197 -14.70 10.37 4.06
CA ARG A 197 -15.07 10.42 5.48
C ARG A 197 -14.78 11.78 6.12
N GLN A 198 -13.74 12.48 5.68
CA GLN A 198 -13.45 13.84 6.15
C GLN A 198 -14.45 14.88 5.60
N ILE A 199 -14.86 14.74 4.33
CA ILE A 199 -15.79 15.66 3.68
C ILE A 199 -17.23 15.46 4.20
N LYS A 200 -17.66 14.19 4.35
CA LYS A 200 -18.97 13.82 4.92
C LYS A 200 -18.87 13.72 6.45
N SER A 201 -18.87 14.87 7.10
CA SER A 201 -19.03 14.95 8.56
C SER A 201 -20.51 15.12 8.94
N TYR A 202 -20.84 14.82 10.20
CA TYR A 202 -22.20 14.94 10.75
C TYR A 202 -22.85 16.32 10.47
N LEU A 203 -22.05 17.39 10.53
CA LEU A 203 -22.50 18.76 10.27
C LEU A 203 -22.73 19.07 8.77
N ARG A 204 -22.30 18.18 7.86
CA ARG A 204 -22.36 18.36 6.40
C ARG A 204 -23.26 17.32 5.71
N ASN A 205 -24.22 16.76 6.45
CA ASN A 205 -25.11 15.70 5.96
C ASN A 205 -26.17 16.17 4.94
N THR A 206 -26.41 17.48 4.81
CA THR A 206 -27.43 18.05 3.89
C THR A 206 -26.87 18.53 2.54
N MET A 207 -25.62 18.18 2.22
CA MET A 207 -24.98 18.63 0.98
C MET A 207 -25.46 17.84 -0.24
N SER A 208 -25.74 18.55 -1.35
CA SER A 208 -26.06 17.92 -2.64
C SER A 208 -24.93 17.02 -3.15
N GLU A 209 -25.26 15.92 -3.82
CA GLU A 209 -24.29 15.00 -4.43
C GLU A 209 -23.32 15.69 -5.38
N ARG A 210 -23.81 16.64 -6.18
CA ARG A 210 -22.96 17.41 -7.11
C ARG A 210 -21.87 18.18 -6.39
N ARG A 211 -22.22 18.88 -5.31
CA ARG A 211 -21.25 19.62 -4.48
C ARG A 211 -20.28 18.66 -3.78
N TYR A 212 -20.78 17.53 -3.29
CA TYR A 212 -19.96 16.49 -2.67
C TYR A 212 -18.88 15.95 -3.63
N ASN A 213 -19.27 15.54 -4.84
CA ASN A 213 -18.34 14.99 -5.83
C ASN A 213 -17.28 16.03 -6.24
N ASN A 214 -17.69 17.29 -6.44
CA ASN A 214 -16.76 18.36 -6.77
C ASN A 214 -15.72 18.60 -5.66
N LEU A 215 -16.15 18.61 -4.39
CA LEU A 215 -15.22 18.78 -3.26
C LEU A 215 -14.26 17.59 -3.12
N LEU A 216 -14.74 16.37 -3.37
CA LEU A 216 -13.92 15.17 -3.34
C LEU A 216 -12.79 15.25 -4.38
N VAL A 217 -13.11 15.63 -5.62
CA VAL A 217 -12.11 15.80 -6.70
C VAL A 217 -11.07 16.86 -6.34
N LEU A 218 -11.51 18.01 -5.81
CA LEU A 218 -10.60 19.10 -5.41
C LEU A 218 -9.65 18.68 -4.29
N ASN A 219 -10.12 17.85 -3.35
CA ASN A 219 -9.33 17.41 -2.21
C ASN A 219 -8.37 16.27 -2.58
N ILE A 220 -8.79 15.30 -3.40
CA ILE A 220 -7.92 14.22 -3.91
C ILE A 220 -6.77 14.81 -4.75
N HIS A 221 -7.06 15.82 -5.58
CA HIS A 221 -6.07 16.48 -6.43
C HIS A 221 -5.62 17.83 -5.86
N LYS A 222 -5.34 17.88 -4.55
CA LYS A 222 -4.97 19.12 -3.85
C LYS A 222 -3.84 19.89 -4.53
N GLU A 223 -2.77 19.22 -4.98
CA GLU A 223 -1.65 19.87 -5.68
C GLU A 223 -2.09 20.60 -6.96
N LYS A 224 -3.02 20.01 -7.72
CA LYS A 224 -3.59 20.65 -8.92
C LYS A 224 -4.58 21.75 -8.56
N THR A 225 -5.27 21.63 -7.43
CA THR A 225 -6.19 22.66 -6.92
C THR A 225 -5.43 23.89 -6.44
N ASP A 226 -4.31 23.68 -5.73
CA ASP A 226 -3.47 24.74 -5.19
C ASP A 226 -2.72 25.52 -6.30
N SER A 227 -2.55 24.92 -7.48
CA SER A 227 -1.96 25.58 -8.65
C SER A 227 -2.96 26.39 -9.49
N ILE A 228 -4.24 26.40 -9.13
CA ILE A 228 -5.27 27.17 -9.84
C ILE A 228 -5.12 28.66 -9.52
N ASP A 229 -5.04 29.49 -10.55
CA ASP A 229 -5.10 30.95 -10.42
C ASP A 229 -6.49 31.41 -9.98
N LEU A 230 -6.58 31.83 -8.71
CA LEU A 230 -7.80 32.33 -8.09
C LEU A 230 -8.36 33.58 -8.78
N ILE A 231 -7.50 34.46 -9.32
CA ILE A 231 -7.92 35.68 -9.99
C ILE A 231 -8.62 35.32 -11.30
N LYS A 232 -8.00 34.45 -12.09
CA LYS A 232 -8.60 33.94 -13.33
C LYS A 232 -9.92 33.22 -13.07
N LEU A 233 -9.97 32.38 -12.02
CA LEU A 233 -11.18 31.67 -11.62
C LEU A 233 -12.30 32.64 -11.19
N ALA A 234 -11.98 33.66 -10.40
CA ALA A 234 -12.94 34.68 -9.97
C ALA A 234 -13.52 35.43 -11.17
N ARG A 235 -12.67 35.82 -12.13
CA ARG A 235 -13.10 36.50 -13.36
C ARG A 235 -14.06 35.62 -14.17
N GLU A 236 -13.75 34.33 -14.35
CA GLU A 236 -14.64 33.39 -15.05
C GLU A 236 -15.98 33.20 -14.31
N PHE A 237 -15.94 33.10 -12.98
CA PHE A 237 -17.13 32.91 -12.15
C PHE A 237 -18.11 34.09 -12.24
N VAL A 238 -17.56 35.32 -12.29
CA VAL A 238 -18.34 36.56 -12.40
C VAL A 238 -18.92 36.71 -13.80
N GLN A 239 -18.14 36.40 -14.85
CA GLN A 239 -18.60 36.49 -16.25
C GLN A 239 -19.72 35.51 -16.60
N LYS A 240 -19.89 34.42 -15.85
CA LYS A 240 -20.96 33.43 -16.10
C LYS A 240 -22.38 33.92 -15.78
N ASN A 241 -22.56 35.05 -15.11
CA ASN A 241 -23.90 35.57 -14.80
C ASN A 241 -23.89 37.10 -14.66
N ASP A 242 -24.71 37.81 -15.42
CA ASP A 242 -24.80 39.28 -15.41
C ASP A 242 -25.13 39.85 -14.02
N ARG A 243 -25.90 39.10 -13.21
CA ARG A 243 -26.19 39.47 -11.83
C ARG A 243 -24.92 39.46 -10.98
N ARG A 244 -24.02 38.48 -11.18
CA ARG A 244 -22.73 38.40 -10.47
C ARG A 244 -21.81 39.54 -10.89
N LEU A 245 -21.79 39.90 -12.17
CA LEU A 245 -21.03 41.05 -12.66
C LEU A 245 -21.47 42.36 -11.99
N LYS A 246 -22.77 42.56 -11.78
CA LYS A 246 -23.30 43.73 -11.06
C LYS A 246 -22.91 43.76 -9.58
N TYR A 247 -22.91 42.62 -8.89
CA TYR A 247 -22.59 42.56 -7.46
C TYR A 247 -21.09 42.58 -7.15
N PHE A 248 -20.29 41.85 -7.93
CA PHE A 248 -18.87 41.65 -7.65
C PHE A 248 -17.95 42.57 -8.48
N GLY A 249 -18.48 43.30 -9.45
CA GLY A 249 -17.71 44.24 -10.28
C GLY A 249 -16.77 43.53 -11.27
N LYS A 250 -15.78 44.28 -11.79
CA LYS A 250 -14.71 43.73 -12.64
C LYS A 250 -13.46 43.49 -11.80
N PHE A 251 -12.93 42.27 -11.90
CA PHE A 251 -11.62 41.85 -11.39
C PHE A 251 -10.59 41.84 -12.51
#